data_AF-A0A947BBV7-F1
#
_entry.id   AF-A0A947BBV7-F1
#
_cell.length_a   1.000
_cell.length_b   1.000
_cell.length_c   1.000
_cell.angle_alpha   90.00
_cell.angle_beta   90.00
_cell.angle_gamma   90.00
#
_symmetry.space_group_name_H-M   'P 1'
#
loop_
_entity.id
_entity.type
_entity.pdbx_description
1 polymer ?
#
loop_
_entity_poly.entity_id
_entity_poly.type
_entity_poly.pdbx_seq_one_letter_code
_entity_poly.pdbx_strand_id
1 'polypeptide(L)'
;MKIVVLSSLAYSLTNFRGDLLRAMKANGHEVVAVAPDHDEKVQRELAESGIEFRTVAMSRAGMNPFADLWLMIGYFILFLR
;
A
#
# COMPACT_ATOMS: atom_id res chain seq x y z
N MET A 1 -11.59 11.47 1.47
CA MET A 1 -11.93 10.07 1.13
C MET A 1 -10.76 9.19 1.53
N LYS A 2 -11.00 7.91 1.85
CA LYS A 2 -9.94 6.95 2.12
C LYS A 2 -9.55 6.23 0.84
N ILE A 3 -8.25 6.20 0.54
CA ILE A 3 -7.67 5.61 -0.68
C ILE A 3 -6.59 4.63 -0.26
N VAL A 4 -6.77 3.36 -0.62
CA VAL A 4 -5.78 2.31 -0.39
C VAL A 4 -5.10 1.99 -1.72
N VAL A 5 -3.79 2.20 -1.80
CA VAL A 5 -3.00 1.95 -3.02
C VAL A 5 -2.20 0.68 -2.86
N LEU A 6 -2.59 -0.34 -3.62
CA LEU A 6 -2.01 -1.68 -3.55
C LEU A 6 -0.82 -1.80 -4.50
N SER A 7 0.24 -2.44 -4.02
CA SER A 7 1.42 -2.77 -4.81
C SER A 7 1.92 -4.17 -4.46
N SER A 8 2.55 -4.85 -5.43
CA SER A 8 3.25 -6.12 -5.22
C SER A 8 4.72 -5.93 -4.81
N LEU A 9 5.21 -4.68 -4.77
CA LEU A 9 6.59 -4.33 -4.43
C LEU A 9 6.64 -2.92 -3.84
N ALA A 10 7.22 -2.77 -2.65
CA ALA A 10 7.29 -1.49 -1.93
C ALA A 10 7.97 -0.40 -2.75
N TYR A 11 9.14 -0.70 -3.35
CA TYR A 11 9.89 0.25 -4.18
C TYR A 11 9.07 0.92 -5.30
N SER A 12 8.11 0.19 -5.88
CA SER A 12 7.27 0.73 -6.97
C SER A 12 6.26 1.79 -6.50
N LEU A 13 6.02 1.91 -5.20
CA LEU A 13 5.16 2.95 -4.63
C LEU A 13 5.81 4.33 -4.78
N THR A 14 7.10 4.46 -4.44
CA THR A 14 7.78 5.77 -4.55
C THR A 14 8.37 5.99 -5.94
N ASN A 15 8.89 4.94 -6.60
CA ASN A 15 9.52 5.07 -7.90
C ASN A 15 8.57 5.47 -9.04
N PHE A 16 7.32 4.96 -9.03
CA PHE A 16 6.36 5.23 -10.11
C PHE A 16 5.12 6.00 -9.66
N ARG A 17 4.74 5.88 -8.39
CA ARG A 17 3.47 6.39 -7.87
C ARG A 17 3.67 7.47 -6.80
N GLY A 18 4.90 7.86 -6.50
CA GLY A 18 5.21 8.80 -5.41
C GLY A 18 4.47 10.12 -5.57
N ASP A 19 4.51 10.71 -6.77
CA ASP A 19 3.82 11.97 -7.06
C ASP A 19 2.30 11.85 -6.97
N LEU A 20 1.74 10.73 -7.45
CA LEU A 20 0.31 10.46 -7.36
C LEU A 20 -0.14 10.34 -5.89
N LEU A 21 0.59 9.58 -5.07
CA LEU A 21 0.30 9.41 -3.65
C LEU A 21 0.36 10.76 -2.91
N ARG A 22 1.39 11.57 -3.19
CA ARG A 22 1.52 12.92 -2.64
C ARG A 22 0.37 13.83 -3.08
N ALA A 23 -0.02 13.79 -4.34
CA ALA A 23 -1.15 14.57 -4.85
C ALA A 23 -2.48 14.18 -4.19
N MET A 24 -2.74 12.87 -3.99
CA MET A 24 -3.91 12.40 -3.27
C MET A 24 -3.92 12.92 -1.82
N LYS A 25 -2.77 12.85 -1.13
CA LYS A 25 -2.62 13.37 0.23
C LYS A 25 -2.84 14.88 0.31
N ALA A 26 -2.25 15.63 -0.63
CA ALA A 26 -2.40 17.08 -0.72
C ALA A 26 -3.85 17.53 -0.98
N ASN A 27 -4.64 16.70 -1.68
CA ASN A 27 -6.09 16.90 -1.87
C ASN A 27 -6.93 16.50 -0.62
N GLY A 28 -6.31 16.29 0.53
CA GLY A 28 -7.01 16.01 1.79
C GLY A 28 -7.56 14.58 1.89
N HIS A 29 -7.06 13.64 1.10
CA HIS A 29 -7.42 12.23 1.22
C HIS A 29 -6.59 11.53 2.30
N GLU A 30 -7.19 10.54 2.95
CA GLU A 30 -6.47 9.57 3.77
C GLU A 30 -5.89 8.53 2.83
N VAL A 31 -4.56 8.47 2.72
CA VAL A 31 -3.86 7.61 1.78
C VAL A 31 -3.09 6.55 2.54
N VAL A 32 -3.37 5.29 2.22
CA VAL A 32 -2.66 4.11 2.76
C VAL A 32 -1.99 3.39 1.61
N ALA A 33 -0.66 3.38 1.60
CA ALA A 33 0.14 2.64 0.64
C ALA A 33 0.42 1.22 1.18
N VAL A 34 0.26 0.21 0.33
CA VAL A 34 0.35 -1.19 0.74
C VAL A 34 1.29 -1.97 -0.16
N ALA A 35 2.18 -2.76 0.44
CA ALA A 35 3.05 -3.71 -0.27
C ALA A 35 3.29 -4.97 0.56
N PRO A 36 3.73 -6.10 -0.01
CA PRO A 36 4.01 -7.31 0.76
C PRO A 36 5.37 -7.33 1.45
N ASP A 37 6.29 -6.47 1.02
CA ASP A 37 7.67 -6.38 1.47
C ASP A 37 7.92 -5.12 2.29
N HIS A 38 8.96 -5.16 3.12
CA HIS A 38 9.46 -4.01 3.85
C HIS A 38 10.64 -3.38 3.10
N ASP A 39 10.58 -2.07 2.92
CA ASP A 39 11.69 -1.25 2.42
C ASP A 39 11.77 0.01 3.29
N GLU A 40 12.88 0.19 4.00
CA GLU A 40 13.05 1.30 4.95
C GLU A 40 13.09 2.67 4.26
N LYS A 41 13.67 2.73 3.07
CA LYS A 41 13.75 3.98 2.30
C LYS A 41 12.36 4.40 1.86
N VAL A 42 11.58 3.45 1.31
CA VAL A 42 10.18 3.69 0.91
C VAL A 42 9.33 4.11 2.11
N GLN A 43 9.46 3.41 3.24
CA GLN A 43 8.71 3.73 4.46
C GLN A 43 9.02 5.14 4.96
N ARG A 44 10.29 5.54 4.94
CA ARG A 44 10.71 6.89 5.33
C ARG A 44 10.13 7.96 4.38
N GLU A 45 10.28 7.78 3.08
CA GLU A 45 9.77 8.74 2.08
C GLU A 45 8.25 8.93 2.15
N LEU A 46 7.51 7.83 2.38
CA LEU A 46 6.05 7.89 2.56
C LEU A 46 5.68 8.57 3.88
N ALA A 47 6.39 8.26 4.97
CA ALA A 47 6.16 8.87 6.28
C ALA A 47 6.44 10.39 6.27
N GLU A 48 7.52 10.82 5.64
CA GLU A 48 7.85 12.24 5.43
C GLU A 48 6.75 12.97 4.63
N SER A 49 6.08 12.25 3.73
CA SER A 49 4.93 12.74 2.95
C SER A 49 3.59 12.61 3.70
N GLY A 50 3.58 12.16 4.95
CA GLY A 50 2.37 11.94 5.75
C GLY A 50 1.46 10.82 5.23
N ILE A 51 2.01 9.88 4.45
CA ILE A 51 1.29 8.73 3.88
C ILE A 51 1.56 7.51 4.75
N GLU A 52 0.50 6.79 5.12
CA GLU A 52 0.62 5.57 5.91
C GLU A 52 1.11 4.42 5.03
N PHE A 53 2.03 3.60 5.55
CA PHE A 53 2.48 2.37 4.90
C PHE A 53 2.04 1.14 5.69
N ARG A 54 1.49 0.14 4.99
CA ARG A 54 1.08 -1.13 5.58
C ARG A 54 1.62 -2.31 4.79
N THR A 55 1.97 -3.37 5.50
CA THR A 55 2.29 -4.65 4.87
C THR A 55 1.11 -5.60 4.92
N VAL A 56 0.84 -6.24 3.78
CA VAL A 56 -0.15 -7.32 3.67
C VAL A 56 0.51 -8.47 2.93
N ALA A 57 0.48 -9.66 3.52
CA ALA A 57 1.11 -10.83 2.94
C ALA A 57 0.47 -11.17 1.58
N MET A 58 1.28 -11.13 0.51
CA MET A 58 0.85 -11.45 -0.86
C MET A 58 1.73 -12.58 -1.42
N SER A 59 1.10 -13.61 -1.96
CA SER A 59 1.80 -14.61 -2.76
C SER A 59 1.95 -14.10 -4.19
N ARG A 60 2.98 -13.27 -4.44
CA ARG A 60 3.16 -12.52 -5.71
C ARG A 60 3.08 -13.36 -7.00
N ALA A 61 3.50 -14.62 -6.94
CA ALA A 61 3.47 -15.57 -8.06
C ALA A 61 2.76 -16.89 -7.70
N GLY A 62 2.00 -16.88 -6.59
CA GLY A 62 1.22 -18.04 -6.18
C GLY A 62 -0.01 -18.21 -7.06
N MET A 63 -0.52 -19.44 -7.11
CA MET A 63 -1.78 -19.79 -7.76
C MET A 63 -2.79 -20.37 -6.77
N ASN A 64 -2.58 -20.14 -5.47
CA ASN A 64 -3.44 -20.69 -4.42
C ASN A 64 -4.61 -19.72 -4.14
N PRO A 65 -5.84 -20.05 -4.54
CA PRO A 65 -6.99 -19.15 -4.38
C PRO A 65 -7.33 -18.87 -2.91
N PHE A 66 -6.95 -19.75 -1.97
CA PHE A 66 -7.15 -19.48 -0.54
C PHE A 66 -6.18 -18.40 -0.03
N ALA A 67 -4.96 -18.34 -0.56
CA ALA A 67 -4.03 -17.26 -0.24
C ALA A 67 -4.57 -15.91 -0.76
N ASP A 68 -5.18 -15.91 -1.94
CA ASP A 68 -5.84 -14.72 -2.50
C ASP A 68 -7.06 -14.29 -1.68
N LEU A 69 -7.84 -15.24 -1.15
CA LEU A 69 -8.96 -14.92 -0.25
C LEU A 69 -8.45 -14.20 1.02
N TRP A 70 -7.37 -14.69 1.63
CA TRP A 70 -6.74 -14.04 2.79
C TRP A 70 -6.20 -12.65 2.45
N LEU A 71 -5.59 -12.50 1.28
CA LEU A 71 -5.14 -11.21 0.76
C LEU A 71 -6.31 -10.22 0.63
N MET A 72 -7.42 -10.66 0.02
CA MET A 72 -8.63 -9.85 -0.11
C MET A 72 -9.18 -9.42 1.25
N ILE A 73 -9.28 -10.34 2.22
CA ILE A 73 -9.71 -10.01 3.59
C ILE A 73 -8.78 -8.96 4.22
N GLY A 74 -7.46 -9.13 4.07
CA GLY A 74 -6.47 -8.17 4.54
C GLY A 74 -6.70 -6.77 3.96
N TYR A 75 -6.98 -6.67 2.66
CA TYR A 75 -7.33 -5.40 2.02
C TYR A 75 -8.66 -4.82 2.52
N PHE A 76 -9.70 -5.63 2.70
CA PHE A 76 -10.98 -5.17 3.24
C PHE A 76 -10.84 -4.58 4.64
N ILE A 77 -10.04 -5.20 5.51
CA ILE A 77 -9.79 -4.69 6.87
C ILE A 77 -9.15 -3.30 6.84
N LEU A 78 -8.28 -3.01 5.87
CA LEU A 78 -7.64 -1.69 5.74
C LEU A 78 -8.66 -0.58 5.44
N PHE A 79 -9.75 -0.88 4.74
CA PHE A 79 -10.82 0.09 4.46
C PHE A 79 -11.77 0.32 5.64
N LEU A 80 -11.88 -0.65 6.55
CA LEU A 80 -12.78 -0.58 7.73
C LEU A 80 -12.16 0.13 8.93
N ARG A 81 -10.82 0.19 8.99
CA ARG A 81 -10.10 1.07 9.92
C ARG A 81 -10.16 2.51 9.47
#